data_AF-A0AAD9XZ88-F1
#
_entry.id   AF-A0AAD9XZ88-F1
#
_cell.length_a   1.000
_cell.length_b   1.000
_cell.length_c   1.000
_cell.angle_alpha   90.00
_cell.angle_beta   90.00
_cell.angle_gamma   90.00
#
_symmetry.space_group_name_H-M   'P 1'
#
loop_
_entity.id
_entity.type
_entity.pdbx_description
1 polymer ?
#
loop_
_entity_poly.entity_id
_entity_poly.type
_entity_poly.pdbx_seq_one_letter_code
_entity_poly.pdbx_strand_id
1 'polypeptide(L)'
;MSKSIVNTNPYPFQFETNSLPNVKKTGDHAIISLDSSRGRIPSLQASKLGCLMQEAHNDPSKIVAHVCSYDALSSRLCEEAGFPIVFLAGYAMASAFGLPDTGYCKGLAPRLVQRRGAVD
;
A
#
# COMPACT_ATOMS: atom_id res chain seq x y z
N MET A 1 16.08 -20.61 0.86
CA MET A 1 15.35 -20.71 -0.42
C MET A 1 16.30 -20.30 -1.53
N SER A 2 16.69 -21.22 -2.43
CA SER A 2 17.58 -20.90 -3.55
C SER A 2 16.87 -19.97 -4.56
N LYS A 3 17.55 -18.93 -5.03
CA LYS A 3 17.05 -17.97 -6.04
C LYS A 3 16.55 -18.62 -7.33
N SER A 4 16.83 -19.90 -7.57
CA SER A 4 16.50 -20.62 -8.80
C SER A 4 15.04 -21.07 -8.90
N ILE A 5 14.28 -21.06 -7.80
CA ILE A 5 12.88 -21.56 -7.77
C ILE A 5 11.85 -20.43 -7.68
N VAL A 6 12.26 -19.25 -7.23
CA VAL A 6 11.34 -18.13 -7.00
C VAL A 6 11.21 -17.31 -8.28
N ASN A 7 9.97 -17.05 -8.73
CA ASN A 7 9.65 -16.16 -9.85
C ASN A 7 10.06 -16.65 -11.26
N THR A 8 9.94 -17.95 -11.54
CA THR A 8 10.25 -18.53 -12.86
C THR A 8 9.32 -18.04 -13.98
N ASN A 9 8.07 -17.76 -13.66
CA ASN A 9 7.13 -17.10 -14.56
C ASN A 9 7.00 -15.64 -14.13
N PRO A 10 7.43 -14.67 -14.96
CA PRO A 10 7.28 -13.27 -14.63
C PRO A 10 5.80 -12.93 -14.50
N TYR A 11 5.46 -12.15 -13.49
CA TYR A 11 4.10 -11.73 -13.25
C TYR A 11 3.60 -10.91 -14.47
N PRO A 12 2.39 -11.16 -15.00
CA PRO A 12 1.90 -10.56 -16.25
C PRO A 12 1.71 -9.03 -16.25
N PHE A 13 1.90 -8.37 -15.11
CA PHE A 13 1.95 -6.92 -14.99
C PHE A 13 3.29 -6.49 -14.37
N GLN A 14 3.81 -5.38 -14.85
CA GLN A 14 4.91 -4.67 -14.21
C GLN A 14 4.30 -3.46 -13.51
N PHE A 15 4.52 -3.38 -12.20
CA PHE A 15 4.18 -2.17 -11.46
C PHE A 15 5.39 -1.26 -11.48
N GLU A 16 5.24 -0.13 -12.16
CA GLU A 16 6.17 0.99 -12.04
C GLU A 16 6.14 1.44 -10.57
N THR A 17 7.22 1.15 -9.84
CA THR A 17 7.40 1.60 -8.46
C THR A 17 7.65 3.11 -8.47
N ASN A 18 6.55 3.87 -8.53
CA ASN A 18 6.38 5.30 -8.30
C ASN A 18 7.65 6.15 -8.35
N SER A 19 7.71 7.05 -9.34
CA SER A 19 8.48 8.28 -9.23
C SER A 19 8.22 8.94 -7.87
N LEU A 20 9.28 9.18 -7.10
CA LEU A 20 9.20 9.97 -5.87
C LEU A 20 8.56 11.34 -6.21
N PRO A 21 7.75 11.92 -5.31
CA PRO A 21 7.19 13.24 -5.53
C PRO A 21 8.33 14.24 -5.75
N ASN A 22 8.10 15.25 -6.59
CA ASN A 22 9.15 16.19 -6.96
C ASN A 22 9.63 16.96 -5.72
N VAL A 23 10.83 16.61 -5.23
CA VAL A 23 11.46 17.24 -4.07
C VAL A 23 12.39 18.33 -4.57
N LYS A 24 12.02 19.59 -4.33
CA LYS A 24 12.91 20.73 -4.56
C LYS A 24 13.69 21.01 -3.27
N LYS A 25 15.01 20.85 -3.33
CA LYS A 25 15.92 21.24 -2.23
C LYS A 25 16.26 22.72 -2.35
N THR A 26 16.04 23.48 -1.28
CA THR A 26 16.45 24.87 -1.14
C THR A 26 17.29 24.98 0.13
N GLY A 27 18.61 24.87 0.00
CA GLY A 27 19.52 24.83 1.16
C GLY A 27 19.19 23.64 2.09
N ASP A 28 18.99 23.93 3.37
CA ASP A 28 18.63 22.93 4.40
C ASP A 28 17.15 22.53 4.40
N HIS A 29 16.32 23.16 3.56
CA HIS A 29 14.90 22.91 3.49
C HIS A 29 14.52 22.13 2.21
N ALA A 30 13.57 21.21 2.34
CA ALA A 30 13.00 20.47 1.22
C ALA A 30 11.51 20.82 1.08
N ILE A 31 11.10 21.21 -0.13
CA ILE A 31 9.71 21.47 -0.48
C ILE A 31 9.22 20.29 -1.33
N ILE A 32 8.14 19.63 -0.87
CA ILE A 32 7.50 18.52 -1.56
C ILE A 32 6.17 19.04 -2.13
N SER A 33 6.02 18.99 -3.45
CA SER A 33 4.75 19.27 -4.12
C SER A 33 3.92 17.99 -4.19
N LEU A 34 2.67 18.05 -3.73
CA LEU A 34 1.71 16.95 -3.79
C LEU A 34 0.64 17.30 -4.81
N ASP A 35 0.52 16.50 -5.87
CA ASP A 35 -0.41 16.78 -6.97
C ASP A 35 -1.88 16.51 -6.61
N SER A 36 -2.13 15.64 -5.62
CA SER A 36 -3.46 15.22 -5.20
C SER A 36 -3.60 15.21 -3.68
N SER A 37 -3.66 16.39 -3.05
CA SER A 37 -3.95 16.49 -1.61
C SER A 37 -5.38 16.97 -1.35
N ARG A 38 -6.19 16.17 -0.66
CA ARG A 38 -7.53 16.56 -0.17
C ARG A 38 -7.56 16.51 1.37
N GLY A 39 -8.24 17.47 1.99
CA GLY A 39 -8.44 17.53 3.44
C GLY A 39 -7.55 18.56 4.16
N ARG A 40 -7.74 18.67 5.48
CA ARG A 40 -7.05 19.68 6.32
C ARG A 40 -5.57 19.38 6.56
N ILE A 41 -5.20 18.09 6.61
CA ILE A 41 -3.84 17.63 6.87
C ILE A 41 -3.36 16.88 5.63
N PRO A 42 -2.35 17.39 4.90
CA PRO A 42 -1.80 16.69 3.76
C PRO A 42 -1.09 15.42 4.22
N SER A 43 -1.25 14.33 3.47
CA SER A 43 -0.50 13.09 3.69
C SER A 43 0.07 12.57 2.37
N LEU A 44 1.35 12.23 2.40
CA LEU A 44 2.10 11.78 1.22
C LEU A 44 1.51 10.47 0.68
N GLN A 45 1.20 9.53 1.56
CA GLN A 45 0.65 8.22 1.23
C GLN A 45 -0.75 8.34 0.61
N ALA A 46 -1.63 9.20 1.16
CA ALA A 46 -2.96 9.37 0.56
C ALA A 46 -2.89 10.11 -0.77
N SER A 47 -1.99 11.09 -0.92
CA SER A 47 -1.78 11.76 -2.20
C SER A 47 -1.29 10.79 -3.27
N LYS A 48 -0.34 9.92 -2.91
CA LYS A 48 0.18 8.87 -3.80
C LYS A 48 -0.93 7.92 -4.26
N LEU A 49 -1.76 7.44 -3.32
CA LEU A 49 -2.91 6.60 -3.62
C LEU A 49 -3.92 7.32 -4.54
N GLY A 50 -4.20 8.59 -4.25
CA GLY A 50 -5.10 9.41 -5.06
C GLY A 50 -4.62 9.59 -6.50
N CYS A 51 -3.33 9.81 -6.70
CA CYS A 51 -2.74 9.87 -8.05
C CYS A 51 -2.87 8.53 -8.79
N LEU A 52 -2.52 7.41 -8.15
CA LEU A 52 -2.65 6.08 -8.75
C LEU A 52 -4.10 5.76 -9.16
N MET A 53 -5.06 6.07 -8.29
CA MET A 53 -6.49 5.89 -8.59
C MET A 53 -6.96 6.78 -9.75
N GLN A 54 -6.53 8.04 -9.79
CA GLN A 54 -6.89 8.95 -10.87
C GLN A 54 -6.27 8.54 -12.20
N GLU A 55 -5.03 8.07 -12.19
CA GLU A 55 -4.33 7.58 -13.38
C GLU A 55 -5.05 6.37 -13.99
N ALA A 56 -5.37 5.36 -13.19
CA ALA A 56 -6.13 4.20 -13.65
C ALA A 56 -7.58 4.51 -14.00
N HIS A 57 -8.16 5.54 -13.40
CA HIS A 57 -9.50 6.02 -13.81
C HIS A 57 -9.48 6.66 -15.20
N ASN A 58 -8.43 7.42 -15.51
CA ASN A 58 -8.29 8.14 -16.77
C ASN A 58 -7.87 7.23 -17.93
N ASP A 59 -7.14 6.13 -17.66
CA ASP A 59 -6.63 5.20 -18.67
C ASP A 59 -7.15 3.77 -18.43
N PRO A 60 -8.06 3.24 -19.27
CA PRO A 60 -8.65 1.92 -19.07
C PRO A 60 -7.66 0.77 -19.27
N SER A 61 -6.47 1.04 -19.83
CA SER A 61 -5.40 0.03 -19.94
C SER A 61 -4.62 -0.16 -18.63
N LYS A 62 -4.78 0.76 -17.67
CA LYS A 62 -4.10 0.75 -16.37
C LYS A 62 -5.04 0.26 -15.28
N ILE A 63 -4.52 -0.58 -14.39
CA ILE A 63 -5.25 -1.07 -13.22
C ILE A 63 -4.43 -0.85 -11.96
N VAL A 64 -5.09 -0.39 -10.89
CA VAL A 64 -4.50 -0.33 -9.55
C VAL A 64 -4.71 -1.66 -8.86
N ALA A 65 -3.79 -2.59 -9.09
CA ALA A 65 -3.81 -3.86 -8.39
C ALA A 65 -3.39 -3.68 -6.92
N HIS A 66 -4.15 -4.31 -6.04
CA HIS A 66 -3.89 -4.34 -4.62
C HIS A 66 -4.12 -5.75 -4.10
N VAL A 67 -3.31 -6.15 -3.12
CA VAL A 67 -3.37 -7.46 -2.48
C VAL A 67 -3.82 -7.34 -1.04
N CYS A 68 -4.53 -8.36 -0.57
CA CYS A 68 -4.94 -8.44 0.83
C CYS A 68 -3.74 -8.86 1.70
N SER A 69 -3.38 -8.03 2.67
CA SER A 69 -2.45 -8.38 3.74
C SER A 69 -3.14 -8.26 5.09
N TYR A 70 -2.60 -8.88 6.13
CA TYR A 70 -3.17 -8.84 7.47
C TYR A 70 -2.12 -8.70 8.58
N ASP A 71 -0.83 -8.72 8.26
CA ASP A 71 0.23 -8.45 9.23
C ASP A 71 1.42 -7.76 8.58
N ALA A 72 2.40 -7.37 9.39
CA ALA A 72 3.61 -6.70 8.90
C ALA A 72 4.38 -7.58 7.91
N LEU A 73 4.51 -8.89 8.21
CA LEU A 73 5.25 -9.83 7.38
C LEU A 73 4.59 -10.03 6.01
N SER A 74 3.28 -10.28 5.95
CA SER A 74 2.55 -10.39 4.70
C SER A 74 2.57 -9.08 3.91
N SER A 75 2.53 -7.93 4.58
CA SER A 75 2.63 -6.62 3.92
C SER A 75 4.00 -6.40 3.29
N ARG A 76 5.09 -6.79 3.97
CA ARG A 76 6.45 -6.74 3.41
C ARG A 76 6.64 -7.68 2.23
N LEU A 77 6.11 -8.90 2.28
CA LEU A 77 6.14 -9.81 1.14
C LEU A 77 5.38 -9.25 -0.07
N CYS A 78 4.26 -8.56 0.15
CA CYS A 78 3.52 -7.90 -0.92
C CYS A 78 4.31 -6.73 -1.53
N GLU A 79 5.01 -5.96 -0.70
CA GLU A 79 5.89 -4.89 -1.16
C GLU A 79 7.07 -5.45 -1.98
N GLU A 80 7.74 -6.50 -1.50
CA GLU A 80 8.82 -7.19 -2.22
C GLU A 80 8.36 -7.82 -3.53
N ALA A 81 7.10 -8.28 -3.58
CA ALA A 81 6.46 -8.74 -4.81
C ALA A 81 6.11 -7.60 -5.79
N GLY A 82 6.31 -6.34 -5.39
CA GLY A 82 6.15 -5.15 -6.24
C GLY A 82 4.76 -4.53 -6.23
N PHE A 83 3.84 -4.96 -5.35
CA PHE A 83 2.50 -4.38 -5.32
C PHE A 83 2.55 -2.92 -4.83
N PRO A 84 1.92 -1.97 -5.54
CA PRO A 84 1.99 -0.56 -5.18
C PRO A 84 1.17 -0.22 -3.92
N ILE A 85 0.15 -1.03 -3.63
CA ILE A 85 -0.81 -0.84 -2.53
C ILE A 85 -1.15 -2.20 -1.90
N VAL A 86 -1.29 -2.20 -0.57
CA VAL A 86 -1.83 -3.30 0.20
C VAL A 86 -3.17 -2.92 0.82
N PHE A 87 -4.11 -3.87 0.86
CA PHE A 87 -5.40 -3.74 1.52
C PHE A 87 -5.38 -4.56 2.82
N LEU A 88 -5.49 -3.89 3.97
CA LEU A 88 -5.54 -4.57 5.26
C LEU A 88 -6.90 -5.27 5.44
N ALA A 89 -6.91 -6.58 5.20
CA ALA A 89 -8.12 -7.38 5.12
C ALA A 89 -8.69 -7.72 6.51
N GLY A 90 -9.89 -7.20 6.80
CA GLY A 90 -10.58 -7.44 8.07
C GLY A 90 -10.92 -8.91 8.34
N TYR A 91 -11.28 -9.66 7.29
CA TYR A 91 -11.59 -11.08 7.40
C TYR A 91 -10.36 -11.90 7.82
N ALA A 92 -9.21 -11.62 7.21
CA ALA A 92 -7.96 -12.32 7.50
C ALA A 92 -7.48 -11.97 8.92
N MET A 93 -7.62 -10.70 9.32
CA MET A 93 -7.40 -10.28 10.70
C MET A 93 -8.27 -11.04 11.70
N ALA A 94 -9.58 -11.17 11.44
CA ALA A 94 -10.49 -11.89 12.33
C ALA A 94 -10.10 -13.38 12.45
N SER A 95 -9.73 -14.00 11.33
CA SER A 95 -9.29 -15.40 11.30
C SER A 95 -8.01 -15.64 12.09
N ALA A 96 -7.08 -14.66 12.14
CA ALA A 96 -5.86 -14.75 12.94
C ALA A 96 -6.16 -14.80 14.45
N PHE A 97 -7.32 -14.30 14.88
CA PHE A 97 -7.81 -14.39 16.25
C PHE A 97 -8.81 -15.55 16.47
N GLY A 98 -9.05 -16.40 15.47
CA GLY A 98 -10.05 -17.46 15.54
C GLY A 98 -11.50 -16.95 15.60
N LEU A 99 -11.74 -15.70 15.17
CA LEU A 99 -13.04 -15.06 15.18
C LEU A 99 -13.67 -15.05 13.77
N PRO A 100 -15.00 -15.12 13.65
CA PRO A 100 -15.68 -14.95 12.36
C PRO A 100 -15.64 -13.50 11.88
N ASP A 101 -15.71 -13.27 10.56
CA ASP A 101 -15.73 -11.94 9.93
C ASP A 101 -17.10 -11.25 10.08
N THR A 102 -17.51 -11.03 11.31
CA THR A 102 -18.74 -10.31 11.68
C THR A 102 -18.42 -8.95 12.31
N GLY A 103 -17.15 -8.55 12.27
CA GLY A 103 -16.68 -7.29 12.84
C GLY A 103 -16.43 -7.33 14.34
N TYR A 104 -16.24 -8.50 14.98
CA TYR A 104 -15.83 -8.54 16.39
C TYR A 104 -14.40 -8.02 16.62
N CYS A 105 -13.51 -8.13 15.63
CA CYS A 105 -12.18 -7.50 15.64
C CYS A 105 -12.19 -5.96 15.42
N LYS A 106 -13.36 -5.28 15.47
CA LYS A 106 -13.52 -3.84 15.22
C LYS A 106 -12.94 -2.90 16.27
N GLY A 107 -12.26 -3.39 17.31
CA GLY A 107 -11.54 -2.51 18.22
C GLY A 107 -10.66 -1.54 17.42
N LEU A 108 -10.84 -0.24 17.61
CA LEU A 108 -10.03 0.78 16.91
C LEU A 108 -8.52 0.57 17.16
N ALA A 109 -8.17 0.07 18.34
CA ALA A 109 -6.81 -0.21 18.76
C ALA A 109 -6.08 -1.28 17.91
N PRO A 110 -6.56 -2.53 17.78
CA PRO A 110 -5.87 -3.54 16.96
C PRO A 110 -5.71 -3.13 15.49
N ARG A 111 -6.66 -2.39 14.92
CA ARG A 111 -6.57 -1.89 13.54
C ARG A 111 -5.50 -0.82 13.36
N LEU A 112 -5.36 0.08 14.33
CA LEU A 112 -4.34 1.14 14.30
C LEU A 112 -2.94 0.61 14.55
N VAL A 113 -2.78 -0.36 15.45
CA VAL A 113 -1.50 -1.03 15.71
C VAL A 113 -1.01 -1.73 14.44
N GLN A 114 -1.88 -2.49 13.77
CA GLN A 114 -1.50 -3.18 12.54
C GLN A 114 -1.20 -2.22 11.39
N ARG A 115 -1.94 -1.11 11.29
CA ARG A 115 -1.65 -0.06 10.32
C ARG A 115 -0.27 0.56 10.55
N ARG A 116 0.17 0.72 11.80
CA ARG A 116 1.52 1.24 12.08
C ARG A 116 2.59 0.23 11.68
N GLY A 117 2.46 -1.03 12.13
CA GLY A 117 3.44 -2.07 11.82
C GLY A 117 3.55 -2.45 10.34
N ALA A 118 2.56 -2.14 9.51
CA ALA A 118 2.62 -2.35 8.06
C ALA A 118 3.31 -1.20 7.28
N VAL A 119 3.59 -0.07 7.94
CA VAL A 119 4.17 1.13 7.32
C VAL A 119 5.66 1.32 7.71
N ASP A 120 6.13 0.59 8.72
CA ASP A 120 7.51 0.58 9.21
C ASP A 120 8.41 -0.36 8.38
#